data_AF-A0A0H1RJ30-F1
#
_entry.id   AF-A0A0H1RJ30-F1
#
_cell.length_a   1.000
_cell.length_b   1.000
_cell.length_c   1.000
_cell.angle_alpha   90.00
_cell.angle_beta   90.00
_cell.angle_gamma   90.00
#
_symmetry.space_group_name_H-M   'P 1'
#
loop_
_entity.id
_entity.type
_entity.pdbx_description
1 polymer ?
#
loop_
_entity_poly.entity_id
_entity_poly.type
_entity_poly.pdbx_seq_one_letter_code
_entity_poly.pdbx_strand_id
1 'polypeptide(L)'
;MLKQLEMAHWMLKDIINTNDVVVDATMGNGYDTQFLAELGANVYAFDVQEEALNATEKRLDDAGIKNQIFEKNLSNLLTEPSVNLVLSGHEKLSEYVKEPIKAAIFNLGYLPKTDKSVVTKADTTLTALDALTNQLVVGGRIAIMIYYGHEGGMEEKDAVIKWTSSLPQKDWEVTSYAPLNQIHTPPILVLIEKRK
;
A
#
# COMPACT_ATOMS: atom_id res chain seq x y z
N MET A 1 18.34 7.67 12.87
CA MET A 1 17.41 6.56 12.62
C MET A 1 16.27 7.12 11.80
N LEU A 2 15.88 6.45 10.71
CA LEU A 2 14.71 6.87 9.92
C LEU A 2 13.45 6.66 10.75
N LYS A 3 12.46 7.54 10.58
CA LYS A 3 11.09 7.29 11.07
C LYS A 3 10.48 6.12 10.30
N GLN A 4 9.41 5.53 10.83
CA GLN A 4 8.77 4.34 10.26
C GLN A 4 8.33 4.56 8.80
N LEU A 5 7.68 5.68 8.48
CA LEU A 5 7.29 5.99 7.10
C LEU A 5 8.51 6.23 6.18
N GLU A 6 9.53 6.94 6.67
CA GLU A 6 10.77 7.15 5.91
C GLU A 6 11.51 5.83 5.65
N MET A 7 11.47 4.90 6.60
CA MET A 7 12.00 3.54 6.44
C MET A 7 11.20 2.76 5.39
N ALA A 8 9.87 2.87 5.39
CA ALA A 8 9.02 2.25 4.37
C ALA A 8 9.40 2.75 2.96
N HIS A 9 9.45 4.07 2.77
CA HIS A 9 9.87 4.68 1.50
C HIS A 9 11.28 4.26 1.09
N TRP A 10 12.23 4.24 2.03
CA TRP A 10 13.60 3.81 1.76
C TRP A 10 13.67 2.36 1.27
N MET A 11 12.98 1.44 1.96
CA MET A 11 12.94 0.01 1.61
C MET A 11 12.27 -0.25 0.25
N LEU A 12 11.22 0.49 -0.09
CA LEU A 12 10.55 0.34 -1.38
C LEU A 12 11.39 0.96 -2.52
N LYS A 13 11.92 2.16 -2.32
CA LYS A 13 12.76 2.85 -3.31
C LYS A 13 13.99 2.03 -3.73
N ASP A 14 14.55 1.27 -2.80
CA ASP A 14 15.74 0.43 -3.03
C ASP A 14 15.51 -0.67 -4.10
N ILE A 15 14.27 -1.10 -4.32
CA ILE A 15 13.95 -2.18 -5.28
C ILE A 15 13.11 -1.75 -6.48
N ILE A 16 12.43 -0.60 -6.42
CA ILE A 16 11.56 -0.11 -7.50
C ILE A 16 12.42 0.50 -8.63
N ASN A 17 12.18 0.05 -9.85
CA ASN A 17 12.73 0.63 -11.07
C ASN A 17 11.61 1.22 -11.94
N THR A 18 11.99 2.01 -12.95
CA THR A 18 11.05 2.55 -13.93
C THR A 18 10.25 1.42 -14.59
N ASN A 19 8.95 1.65 -14.75
CA ASN A 19 7.94 0.72 -15.29
C ASN A 19 7.60 -0.49 -14.41
N ASP A 20 8.21 -0.66 -13.23
CA ASP A 20 7.74 -1.66 -12.26
C ASP A 20 6.28 -1.37 -11.86
N VAL A 21 5.47 -2.42 -11.73
CA VAL A 21 4.08 -2.30 -11.25
C VAL A 21 4.07 -2.28 -9.74
N VAL A 22 3.45 -1.27 -9.16
CA VAL A 22 3.36 -1.09 -7.70
C VAL A 22 1.94 -0.75 -7.27
N VAL A 23 1.61 -1.10 -6.03
CA VAL A 23 0.28 -0.90 -5.45
C VAL A 23 0.35 0.03 -4.25
N ASP A 24 -0.38 1.14 -4.28
CA ASP A 24 -0.80 1.85 -3.08
C ASP A 24 -2.18 1.31 -2.69
N ALA A 25 -2.23 0.49 -1.65
CA ALA A 25 -3.49 -0.14 -1.24
C ALA A 25 -4.40 0.80 -0.42
N THR A 26 -3.92 2.00 -0.07
CA THR A 26 -4.62 2.96 0.80
C THR A 26 -4.26 4.39 0.38
N MET A 27 -4.76 4.80 -0.78
CA MET A 27 -4.38 6.02 -1.48
C MET A 27 -4.48 7.28 -0.60
N GLY A 28 -5.59 7.45 0.12
CA GLY A 28 -5.84 8.57 1.01
C GLY A 28 -5.59 9.94 0.34
N ASN A 29 -4.68 10.74 0.92
CA ASN A 29 -4.32 12.05 0.36
C ASN A 29 -3.28 11.98 -0.79
N GLY A 30 -2.91 10.78 -1.22
CA GLY A 30 -2.06 10.54 -2.39
C GLY A 30 -0.56 10.74 -2.18
N TYR A 31 -0.07 10.85 -0.94
CA TYR A 31 1.35 11.07 -0.69
C TYR A 31 2.20 9.88 -1.14
N ASP A 32 1.76 8.65 -0.83
CA ASP A 32 2.46 7.43 -1.23
C ASP A 32 2.29 7.16 -2.72
N THR A 33 1.07 7.34 -3.27
CA THR A 33 0.82 7.36 -4.71
C THR A 33 1.79 8.28 -5.47
N GLN A 34 1.93 9.55 -5.04
CA GLN A 34 2.84 10.52 -5.66
C GLN A 34 4.29 10.05 -5.55
N PHE A 35 4.74 9.63 -4.35
CA PHE A 35 6.09 9.13 -4.12
C PHE A 35 6.43 7.95 -5.06
N LEU A 36 5.53 6.98 -5.18
CA LEU A 36 5.72 5.81 -6.06
C LEU A 36 5.78 6.22 -7.54
N ALA A 37 4.92 7.15 -7.96
CA ALA A 37 4.90 7.66 -9.32
C ALA A 37 6.18 8.43 -9.68
N GLU A 38 6.74 9.20 -8.74
CA GLU A 38 8.02 9.92 -8.91
C GLU A 38 9.23 8.97 -9.10
N LEU A 39 9.12 7.70 -8.70
CA LEU A 39 10.12 6.67 -9.01
C LEU A 39 9.99 6.13 -10.44
N GLY A 40 9.01 6.60 -11.21
CA GLY A 40 8.71 6.12 -12.57
C GLY A 40 7.97 4.79 -12.60
N ALA A 41 7.32 4.40 -11.50
CA ALA A 41 6.54 3.16 -11.41
C ALA A 41 5.15 3.30 -12.07
N ASN A 42 4.59 2.17 -12.47
CA ASN A 42 3.18 2.05 -12.84
C ASN A 42 2.37 1.80 -11.57
N VAL A 43 1.64 2.81 -11.09
CA VAL A 43 0.98 2.78 -9.79
C VAL A 43 -0.49 2.40 -9.95
N TYR A 44 -0.96 1.45 -9.15
CA TYR A 44 -2.39 1.23 -8.90
C TYR A 44 -2.69 1.66 -7.47
N ALA A 45 -3.52 2.69 -7.32
CA ALA A 45 -3.85 3.25 -6.03
C ALA A 45 -5.33 2.99 -5.70
N PHE A 46 -5.62 2.43 -4.52
CA PHE A 46 -6.96 2.03 -4.10
C PHE A 46 -7.46 2.88 -2.95
N ASP A 47 -8.72 3.28 -3.02
CA ASP A 47 -9.46 3.83 -1.89
C ASP A 47 -10.96 3.60 -2.05
N VAL A 48 -11.69 3.54 -0.95
CA VAL A 48 -13.16 3.41 -0.96
C VAL A 48 -13.86 4.77 -0.97
N GLN A 49 -13.11 5.86 -0.76
CA GLN A 49 -13.65 7.21 -0.62
C GLN A 49 -13.42 8.06 -1.87
N GLU A 50 -14.47 8.73 -2.36
CA GLU A 50 -14.35 9.71 -3.44
C GLU A 50 -13.46 10.89 -3.02
N GLU A 51 -13.47 11.26 -1.74
CA GLU A 51 -12.62 12.33 -1.22
C GLU A 51 -11.13 12.01 -1.35
N ALA A 52 -10.73 10.75 -1.14
CA ALA A 52 -9.36 10.30 -1.31
C ALA A 52 -8.93 10.36 -2.79
N LEU A 53 -9.82 9.88 -3.68
CA LEU A 53 -9.59 9.94 -5.12
C LEU A 53 -9.40 11.39 -5.59
N ASN A 54 -10.30 12.29 -5.21
CA ASN A 54 -10.24 13.71 -5.58
C ASN A 54 -8.99 14.40 -5.00
N ALA A 55 -8.63 14.11 -3.75
CA ALA A 55 -7.44 14.67 -3.11
C ALA A 55 -6.15 14.20 -3.81
N THR A 56 -6.13 12.94 -4.21
CA THR A 56 -4.98 12.34 -4.89
C THR A 56 -4.85 12.82 -6.33
N GLU A 57 -5.94 12.87 -7.09
CA GLU A 57 -5.97 13.44 -8.44
C GLU A 57 -5.41 14.87 -8.43
N LYS A 58 -5.93 15.73 -7.54
CA LYS A 58 -5.43 17.10 -7.38
C LYS A 58 -3.92 17.12 -7.07
N ARG A 59 -3.46 16.26 -6.16
CA ARG A 59 -2.03 16.19 -5.78
C ARG A 59 -1.14 15.81 -6.96
N LEU A 60 -1.57 14.85 -7.77
CA LEU A 60 -0.83 14.38 -8.94
C LEU A 60 -0.82 15.44 -10.04
N ASP A 61 -1.94 16.13 -10.25
CA ASP A 61 -2.06 17.25 -11.19
C ASP A 61 -1.13 18.42 -10.79
N ASP A 62 -1.12 18.79 -9.51
CA ASP A 62 -0.22 19.83 -8.98
C ASP A 62 1.27 19.45 -9.19
N ALA A 63 1.59 18.15 -9.21
CA ALA A 63 2.93 17.62 -9.46
C ALA A 63 3.23 17.38 -10.97
N GLY A 64 2.26 17.59 -11.86
CA GLY A 64 2.40 17.31 -13.29
C GLY A 64 2.47 15.82 -13.65
N ILE A 65 1.97 14.94 -12.77
CA ILE A 65 1.97 13.49 -12.95
C ILE A 65 0.67 13.06 -13.60
N LYS A 66 0.77 12.39 -14.75
CA LYS A 66 -0.40 11.86 -15.47
C LYS A 66 -1.06 10.76 -14.66
N ASN A 67 -2.37 10.88 -14.49
CA ASN A 67 -3.19 9.93 -13.78
C ASN A 67 -4.49 9.67 -14.55
N GLN A 68 -5.18 8.60 -14.20
CA GLN A 68 -6.49 8.25 -14.75
C GLN A 68 -7.32 7.50 -13.72
N ILE A 69 -8.63 7.70 -13.75
CA ILE A 69 -9.57 6.83 -13.03
C ILE A 69 -9.62 5.50 -13.78
N PHE A 70 -9.37 4.41 -13.08
CA PHE A 70 -9.20 3.09 -13.68
C PHE A 70 -10.38 2.16 -13.33
N GLU A 71 -11.02 1.62 -14.37
CA GLU A 71 -12.12 0.67 -14.25
C GLU A 71 -11.64 -0.78 -14.46
N LYS A 72 -12.44 -1.73 -13.98
CA LYS A 72 -12.14 -3.16 -14.06
C LYS A 72 -12.03 -3.62 -15.52
N ASN A 73 -11.14 -4.59 -15.78
CA ASN A 73 -10.99 -5.27 -17.07
C ASN A 73 -10.55 -4.39 -18.26
N LEU A 74 -10.02 -3.18 -18.02
CA LEU A 74 -9.30 -2.42 -19.04
C LEU A 74 -7.93 -3.05 -19.27
N SER A 75 -7.69 -3.60 -20.46
CA SER A 75 -6.36 -4.02 -20.88
C SER A 75 -5.54 -2.78 -21.23
N ASN A 76 -4.61 -2.39 -20.37
CA ASN A 76 -3.69 -1.32 -20.72
C ASN A 76 -2.39 -1.93 -21.27
N LEU A 77 -2.13 -1.69 -22.54
CA LEU A 77 -0.74 -1.53 -22.99
C LEU A 77 -0.27 -0.20 -22.41
N LEU A 78 0.34 -0.25 -21.23
CA LEU A 78 0.98 0.91 -20.63
C LEU A 78 2.17 1.29 -21.52
N THR A 79 2.00 2.32 -22.35
CA THR A 79 3.09 2.85 -23.19
C THR A 79 3.95 3.87 -22.44
N GLU A 80 3.52 4.30 -21.26
CA GLU A 80 4.20 5.28 -20.39
C GLU A 80 3.88 4.96 -18.90
N PRO A 81 4.76 5.34 -17.94
CA PRO A 81 4.44 5.30 -16.52
C PRO A 81 3.12 6.01 -16.24
N SER A 82 2.19 5.31 -15.58
CA SER A 82 0.88 5.87 -15.27
C SER A 82 0.45 5.61 -13.83
N VAL A 83 -0.39 6.51 -13.32
CA VAL A 83 -1.10 6.33 -12.06
C VAL A 83 -2.55 5.99 -12.35
N ASN A 84 -2.97 4.83 -11.87
CA ASN A 84 -4.31 4.28 -12.02
C ASN A 84 -5.04 4.41 -10.68
N LEU A 85 -5.96 5.38 -10.59
CA LEU A 85 -6.75 5.64 -9.39
C LEU A 85 -8.00 4.76 -9.41
N VAL A 86 -8.17 3.92 -8.39
CA VAL A 86 -9.25 2.94 -8.29
C VAL A 86 -10.14 3.26 -7.10
N LEU A 87 -11.38 3.65 -7.38
CA LEU A 87 -12.42 3.81 -6.36
C LEU A 87 -13.01 2.44 -5.99
N SER A 88 -12.24 1.65 -5.26
CA SER A 88 -12.62 0.34 -4.75
C SER A 88 -11.78 -0.04 -3.53
N GLY A 89 -12.31 -0.96 -2.74
CA GLY A 89 -11.54 -1.58 -1.65
C GLY A 89 -10.36 -2.38 -2.18
N HIS A 90 -9.24 -2.32 -1.45
CA HIS A 90 -8.01 -3.05 -1.78
C HIS A 90 -8.21 -4.56 -1.84
N GLU A 91 -9.21 -5.12 -1.16
CA GLU A 91 -9.54 -6.56 -1.24
C GLU A 91 -9.87 -7.02 -2.66
N LYS A 92 -10.21 -6.08 -3.56
CA LYS A 92 -10.53 -6.36 -4.97
C LYS A 92 -9.34 -6.17 -5.91
N LEU A 93 -8.12 -5.93 -5.41
CA LEU A 93 -6.98 -5.60 -6.27
C LEU A 93 -6.73 -6.61 -7.39
N SER A 94 -6.99 -7.90 -7.13
CA SER A 94 -6.81 -8.96 -8.15
C SER A 94 -7.76 -8.85 -9.33
N GLU A 95 -8.82 -8.05 -9.24
CA GLU A 95 -9.71 -7.73 -10.36
C GLU A 95 -9.10 -6.69 -11.31
N TYR A 96 -8.18 -5.85 -10.81
CA TYR A 96 -7.63 -4.69 -11.53
C TYR A 96 -6.18 -4.91 -11.97
N VAL A 97 -5.35 -5.46 -11.09
CA VAL A 97 -3.93 -5.71 -11.34
C VAL A 97 -3.75 -7.16 -11.77
N LYS A 98 -3.18 -7.37 -12.96
CA LYS A 98 -2.94 -8.71 -13.54
C LYS A 98 -1.46 -8.99 -13.75
N GLU A 99 -0.67 -7.93 -13.77
CA GLU A 99 0.76 -7.92 -13.94
C GLU A 99 1.47 -8.36 -12.65
N PRO A 100 2.69 -8.91 -12.75
CA PRO A 100 3.52 -9.16 -11.57
C PRO A 100 3.82 -7.87 -10.81
N ILE A 101 3.67 -7.91 -9.49
CA ILE A 101 3.80 -6.72 -8.63
C ILE A 101 5.20 -6.66 -8.03
N LYS A 102 5.84 -5.50 -8.13
CA LYS A 102 7.16 -5.24 -7.55
C LYS A 102 7.08 -4.81 -6.10
N ALA A 103 6.17 -3.92 -5.79
CA ALA A 103 6.04 -3.35 -4.46
C ALA A 103 4.59 -3.03 -4.12
N ALA A 104 4.28 -3.05 -2.83
CA ALA A 104 3.02 -2.51 -2.32
C ALA A 104 3.22 -1.75 -1.00
N ILE A 105 2.36 -0.77 -0.75
CA ILE A 105 2.30 -0.04 0.51
C ILE A 105 0.87 0.01 1.04
N PHE A 106 0.75 -0.10 2.37
CA PHE A 106 -0.48 0.10 3.13
C PHE A 106 -0.24 1.11 4.24
N ASN A 107 -1.21 1.98 4.48
CA ASN A 107 -1.33 2.84 5.66
C ASN A 107 -2.67 2.53 6.33
N LEU A 108 -2.67 1.53 7.20
CA LEU A 108 -3.85 1.02 7.87
C LEU A 108 -4.32 2.02 8.94
N GLY A 109 -5.59 2.39 8.87
CA GLY A 109 -6.25 3.32 9.76
C GLY A 109 -7.39 4.06 9.07
N TYR A 110 -7.46 5.37 9.29
CA TYR A 110 -8.44 6.25 8.66
C TYR A 110 -7.77 7.41 7.92
N LEU A 111 -8.48 7.95 6.93
CA LEU A 111 -8.07 9.16 6.23
C LEU A 111 -8.17 10.40 7.15
N PRO A 112 -7.11 11.21 7.32
CA PRO A 112 -7.18 12.37 8.19
C PRO A 112 -8.19 13.43 7.72
N LYS A 113 -8.92 14.04 8.67
CA LYS A 113 -9.88 15.12 8.46
C LYS A 113 -11.15 14.75 7.68
N THR A 114 -11.42 13.46 7.48
CA THR A 114 -12.68 12.94 6.91
C THR A 114 -13.48 12.18 7.97
N ASP A 115 -14.55 11.51 7.55
CA ASP A 115 -15.31 10.61 8.41
C ASP A 115 -14.38 9.49 8.95
N LYS A 116 -14.22 9.44 10.27
CA LYS A 116 -13.38 8.47 10.97
C LYS A 116 -14.07 7.11 11.16
N SER A 117 -15.33 6.97 10.73
CA SER A 117 -16.02 5.69 10.69
C SER A 117 -15.54 4.80 9.54
N VAL A 118 -14.96 5.42 8.50
CA VAL A 118 -14.34 4.72 7.37
C VAL A 118 -12.89 4.42 7.75
N VAL A 119 -12.65 3.15 8.09
CA VAL A 119 -11.36 2.61 8.50
C VAL A 119 -11.04 1.36 7.68
N THR A 120 -9.75 1.04 7.54
CA THR A 120 -9.31 -0.28 7.12
C THR A 120 -9.79 -1.36 8.10
N LYS A 121 -9.97 -2.58 7.59
CA LYS A 121 -10.50 -3.70 8.36
C LYS A 121 -9.67 -4.95 8.14
N ALA A 122 -9.53 -5.75 9.20
CA ALA A 122 -8.72 -6.96 9.18
C ALA A 122 -9.05 -7.90 8.02
N ASP A 123 -10.33 -8.15 7.75
CA ASP A 123 -10.78 -9.07 6.70
C ASP A 123 -10.41 -8.59 5.29
N THR A 124 -10.66 -7.33 4.96
CA THR A 124 -10.32 -6.76 3.65
C THR A 124 -8.81 -6.61 3.47
N THR A 125 -8.11 -6.18 4.52
CA THR A 125 -6.64 -6.06 4.53
C THR A 125 -5.96 -7.42 4.32
N LEU A 126 -6.37 -8.47 5.03
CA LEU A 126 -5.80 -9.81 4.84
C LEU A 126 -6.10 -10.37 3.44
N THR A 127 -7.30 -10.13 2.91
CA THR A 127 -7.65 -10.54 1.53
C THR A 127 -6.72 -9.89 0.49
N ALA A 128 -6.41 -8.59 0.64
CA ALA A 128 -5.45 -7.92 -0.22
C ALA A 128 -4.02 -8.45 -0.04
N LEU A 129 -3.57 -8.73 1.18
CA LEU A 129 -2.25 -9.29 1.43
C LEU A 129 -2.07 -10.69 0.81
N ASP A 130 -3.10 -11.54 0.87
CA ASP A 130 -3.12 -12.83 0.17
C ASP A 130 -3.01 -12.63 -1.35
N ALA A 131 -3.77 -11.69 -1.93
CA ALA A 131 -3.71 -11.40 -3.35
C ALA A 131 -2.34 -10.84 -3.79
N LEU A 132 -1.73 -9.97 -2.98
CA LEU A 132 -0.42 -9.38 -3.25
C LEU A 132 0.68 -10.42 -3.16
N THR A 133 0.72 -11.25 -2.11
CA THR A 133 1.79 -12.25 -1.95
C THR A 133 1.79 -13.31 -3.06
N ASN A 134 0.62 -13.61 -3.63
CA ASN A 134 0.49 -14.46 -4.81
C ASN A 134 1.05 -13.79 -6.09
N GLN A 135 0.94 -12.47 -6.22
CA GLN A 135 1.37 -11.71 -7.41
C GLN A 135 2.76 -11.07 -7.29
N LEU A 136 3.33 -11.01 -6.08
CA LEU A 136 4.60 -10.37 -5.81
C LEU A 136 5.74 -11.14 -6.51
N VAL A 137 6.63 -10.42 -7.19
CA VAL A 137 7.84 -11.00 -7.79
C VAL A 137 8.86 -11.34 -6.72
N VAL A 138 9.80 -12.25 -7.03
CA VAL A 138 10.97 -12.50 -6.17
C VAL A 138 11.79 -11.21 -6.02
N GLY A 139 12.17 -10.90 -4.78
CA GLY A 139 12.79 -9.62 -4.40
C GLY A 139 11.80 -8.45 -4.26
N GLY A 140 10.51 -8.67 -4.52
CA GLY A 140 9.47 -7.67 -4.31
C GLY A 140 9.14 -7.48 -2.82
N ARG A 141 8.66 -6.28 -2.47
CA ARG A 141 8.48 -5.85 -1.07
C ARG A 141 7.08 -5.30 -0.78
N ILE A 142 6.54 -5.60 0.39
CA ILE A 142 5.32 -4.97 0.92
C ILE A 142 5.67 -4.21 2.20
N ALA A 143 5.29 -2.94 2.28
CA ALA A 143 5.42 -2.12 3.48
C ALA A 143 4.03 -1.84 4.08
N ILE A 144 3.84 -2.13 5.35
CA ILE A 144 2.56 -1.98 6.04
C ILE A 144 2.76 -1.07 7.24
N MET A 145 2.30 0.16 7.11
CA MET A 145 2.18 1.13 8.21
C MET A 145 0.88 0.86 8.95
N ILE A 146 0.97 0.62 10.26
CA ILE A 146 -0.19 0.25 11.10
C ILE A 146 -0.41 1.33 12.16
N TYR A 147 -1.52 2.07 12.05
CA TYR A 147 -1.97 3.05 13.03
C TYR A 147 -3.12 2.44 13.85
N TYR A 148 -2.85 2.00 15.08
CA TYR A 148 -3.80 1.16 15.85
C TYR A 148 -4.45 1.88 17.06
N GLY A 149 -4.34 3.21 17.11
CA GLY A 149 -4.88 4.03 18.21
C GLY A 149 -6.37 4.37 18.11
N HIS A 150 -7.11 3.74 17.20
CA HIS A 150 -8.54 3.98 16.96
C HIS A 150 -9.36 2.69 17.13
N GLU A 151 -10.69 2.83 17.13
CA GLU A 151 -11.62 1.70 17.18
C GLU A 151 -11.36 0.71 16.04
N GLY A 152 -11.27 -0.59 16.35
CA GLY A 152 -10.89 -1.65 15.40
C GLY A 152 -9.39 -1.75 15.09
N GLY A 153 -8.60 -0.69 15.34
CA GLY A 153 -7.18 -0.66 14.95
C GLY A 153 -6.31 -1.72 15.65
N MET A 154 -6.62 -2.06 16.90
CA MET A 154 -5.90 -3.13 17.62
C MET A 154 -6.18 -4.52 17.03
N GLU A 155 -7.43 -4.78 16.65
CA GLU A 155 -7.85 -6.05 16.04
C GLU A 155 -7.17 -6.23 14.67
N GLU A 156 -7.18 -5.19 13.84
CA GLU A 156 -6.48 -5.23 12.54
C GLU A 156 -4.97 -5.42 12.70
N LYS A 157 -4.34 -4.70 13.64
CA LYS A 157 -2.91 -4.88 13.95
C LYS A 157 -2.60 -6.32 14.35
N ASP A 158 -3.36 -6.89 15.29
CA ASP A 158 -3.11 -8.26 15.76
C ASP A 158 -3.35 -9.30 14.66
N ALA A 159 -4.35 -9.09 13.79
CA ALA A 159 -4.61 -9.94 12.63
C ALA A 159 -3.47 -9.91 11.61
N VAL A 160 -2.98 -8.71 11.25
CA VAL A 160 -1.85 -8.53 10.31
C VAL A 160 -0.56 -9.12 10.89
N ILE A 161 -0.26 -8.89 12.16
CA ILE A 161 0.93 -9.46 12.81
C ILE A 161 0.86 -10.99 12.83
N LYS A 162 -0.31 -11.56 13.18
CA LYS A 162 -0.52 -13.01 13.17
C LYS A 162 -0.33 -13.61 11.77
N TRP A 163 -0.93 -12.99 10.75
CA TRP A 163 -0.86 -13.47 9.37
C TRP A 163 0.58 -13.40 8.84
N THR A 164 1.25 -12.25 8.99
CA THR A 164 2.63 -12.07 8.53
C THR A 164 3.61 -13.00 9.25
N SER A 165 3.42 -13.26 10.55
CA SER A 165 4.24 -14.20 11.32
C SER A 165 4.06 -15.67 10.89
N SER A 166 3.00 -15.99 10.14
CA SER A 166 2.72 -17.35 9.68
C SER A 166 3.32 -17.66 8.29
N LEU A 167 3.86 -16.65 7.59
CA LEU A 167 4.45 -16.84 6.28
C LEU A 167 5.67 -17.79 6.33
N PRO A 168 5.80 -18.75 5.39
CA PRO A 168 6.93 -19.68 5.37
C PRO A 168 8.27 -18.95 5.21
N GLN A 169 9.13 -19.01 6.24
CA GLN A 169 10.43 -18.32 6.27
C GLN A 169 11.41 -18.69 5.13
N LYS A 170 11.17 -19.82 4.45
CA LYS A 170 11.98 -20.24 3.29
C LYS A 170 11.71 -19.37 2.06
N ASP A 171 10.48 -18.87 1.97
CA ASP A 171 9.93 -18.16 0.81
C ASP A 171 9.75 -16.66 1.11
N TRP A 172 9.64 -16.29 2.39
CA TRP A 172 9.37 -14.93 2.86
C TRP A 172 10.32 -14.49 3.98
N GLU A 173 10.66 -13.20 3.97
CA GLU A 173 11.26 -12.51 5.11
C GLU A 173 10.31 -11.45 5.62
N VAL A 174 10.11 -11.42 6.94
CA VAL A 174 9.20 -10.49 7.60
C VAL A 174 9.94 -9.83 8.77
N THR A 175 9.91 -8.51 8.85
CA THR A 175 10.49 -7.75 9.96
C THR A 175 9.54 -6.64 10.40
N SER A 176 9.50 -6.36 11.70
CA SER A 176 8.80 -5.19 12.24
C SER A 176 9.79 -4.12 12.71
N TYR A 177 9.44 -2.86 12.50
CA TYR A 177 10.18 -1.69 12.96
C TYR A 177 9.23 -0.81 13.79
N ALA A 178 9.42 -0.83 15.10
CA ALA A 178 8.51 -0.25 16.08
C ALA A 178 9.26 0.53 17.18
N PRO A 179 8.78 1.70 17.61
CA PRO A 179 9.29 2.37 18.81
C PRO A 179 8.91 1.58 20.06
N LEU A 180 9.87 1.42 20.97
CA LEU A 180 9.67 0.62 22.20
C LEU A 180 9.22 1.45 23.40
N ASN A 181 9.53 2.76 23.43
CA ASN A 181 9.33 3.62 24.60
C ASN A 181 8.33 4.77 24.39
N GLN A 182 7.60 4.80 23.27
CA GLN A 182 6.57 5.82 23.01
C GLN A 182 5.21 5.33 23.51
N ILE A 183 4.50 6.18 24.25
CA ILE A 183 3.32 5.78 25.05
C ILE A 183 2.03 5.75 24.22
N HIS A 184 1.82 6.73 23.34
CA HIS A 184 0.54 6.96 22.67
C HIS A 184 0.40 6.16 21.37
N THR A 185 0.56 4.84 21.46
CA THR A 185 0.35 3.90 20.34
C THR A 185 1.05 4.36 19.05
N PRO A 186 2.39 4.50 19.06
CA PRO A 186 3.11 4.92 17.87
C PRO A 186 2.88 3.95 16.72
N PRO A 187 2.82 4.41 15.45
CA PRO A 187 2.64 3.52 14.32
C PRO A 187 3.79 2.51 14.24
N ILE A 188 3.46 1.32 13.75
CA ILE A 188 4.43 0.24 13.54
C ILE A 188 4.55 0.02 12.03
N LEU A 189 5.77 -0.22 11.56
CA LEU A 189 6.02 -0.68 10.21
C LEU A 189 6.24 -2.20 10.22
N VAL A 190 5.54 -2.93 9.37
CA VAL A 190 5.86 -4.31 9.00
C VAL A 190 6.36 -4.33 7.56
N LEU A 191 7.50 -4.97 7.34
CA LEU A 191 8.12 -5.16 6.04
C LEU A 191 8.09 -6.64 5.67
N ILE A 192 7.70 -6.94 4.44
CA ILE A 192 7.68 -8.29 3.87
C ILE A 192 8.51 -8.27 2.59
N GLU A 193 9.41 -9.23 2.42
CA GLU A 193 10.14 -9.45 1.16
C GLU A 193 9.96 -10.90 0.68
N LYS A 194 9.68 -11.08 -0.61
CA LYS A 194 9.62 -12.41 -1.23
C LYS A 194 11.03 -12.88 -1.58
N ARG A 195 11.46 -14.00 -1.01
CA ARG A 195 12.78 -14.59 -1.26
C ARG A 195 12.78 -15.63 -2.38
N LYS A 196 11.66 -16.32 -2.61
CA LYS A 196 11.53 -17.40 -3.61
C LYS A 196 10.18 -17.42 -4.30
#